data_AF-I4Z719-F1
#
_entry.id   AF-I4Z719-F1
#
_cell.length_a   1.000
_cell.length_b   1.000
_cell.length_c   1.000
_cell.angle_alpha   90.00
_cell.angle_beta   90.00
_cell.angle_gamma   90.00
#
_symmetry.space_group_name_H-M   'P 1'
#
loop_
_entity.id
_entity.type
_entity.pdbx_description
1 polymer ?
#
loop_
_entity_poly.entity_id
_entity_poly.type
_entity_poly.pdbx_seq_one_letter_code
_entity_poly.pdbx_strand_id
1 'polypeptide(L)'
;MKRIYIIVYTLLTVVFTFAQQRVSSSIPPNAFFYNSNWRGVPSMAQAAYYRVLGRDDAGRKMFYDYYITGQLKAEKHYITISKQNDHNTVLDGVCRTFFKSGRVESIMQYKRGVAHGRAVSFYPSGNVGMKLNYRNGVLNGFTFTYNENGKIENTTVWNNGKMISQSSGGRDSYIDKTTNVDMFCNRYKSDEALIMEQSRNIANARKASERTITQISNNKYNTNNHSSILKEEETSNQAISNNGIVSNVKYPKTSASDISNNDNIIGNNKTKEFSFSYLYAILSNIQHQTNNIQFYDDIAMNYYLNIAQTINGYGAYKELIYHYNMDYDEVSGSDKVVGSSPRQLGFWGMVTNNQLTVQRINIFTWSKNEMLNFANEAFKIGYQVLGGGDYLSMDGNFVLEPKKVAKQAGVNQVVISFIHKGNVYAGLYHIQMDIK
;
A
#
# COMPACT_ATOMS: atom_id res chain seq x y z
N MET A 1 -18.14 -58.46 -37.33
CA MET A 1 -16.75 -58.56 -36.83
C MET A 1 -16.27 -57.17 -36.42
N LYS A 2 -15.84 -57.04 -35.15
CA LYS A 2 -14.74 -56.18 -34.61
C LYS A 2 -14.60 -54.74 -35.17
N ARG A 3 -14.50 -53.64 -34.41
CA ARG A 3 -14.33 -53.29 -32.98
C ARG A 3 -14.63 -51.77 -32.89
N ILE A 4 -15.56 -51.32 -32.04
CA ILE A 4 -15.32 -50.52 -30.83
C ILE A 4 -14.11 -49.58 -30.90
N TYR A 5 -14.37 -48.27 -30.98
CA TYR A 5 -13.80 -47.26 -30.06
C TYR A 5 -14.81 -46.12 -29.88
N ILE A 6 -15.49 -46.16 -28.74
CA ILE A 6 -16.29 -45.07 -28.19
C ILE A 6 -15.31 -44.20 -27.39
N ILE A 7 -15.06 -42.97 -27.84
CA ILE A 7 -14.49 -41.92 -26.99
C ILE A 7 -15.64 -40.97 -26.67
N VAL A 8 -16.20 -41.16 -25.48
CA VAL A 8 -17.19 -40.28 -24.86
C VAL A 8 -16.47 -38.97 -24.51
N TYR A 9 -16.61 -37.97 -25.39
CA TYR A 9 -16.31 -36.58 -25.05
C TYR A 9 -17.54 -36.01 -24.30
N THR A 10 -17.78 -36.48 -23.07
CA THR A 10 -18.66 -35.74 -22.15
C THR A 10 -17.85 -34.55 -21.63
N LEU A 11 -17.82 -33.50 -22.44
CA LEU A 11 -17.59 -32.15 -21.96
C LEU A 11 -18.73 -31.89 -20.97
N LEU A 12 -18.45 -32.05 -19.68
CA LEU A 12 -19.27 -31.56 -18.60
C LEU A 12 -19.23 -30.03 -18.70
N THR A 13 -20.05 -29.47 -19.60
CA THR A 13 -20.47 -28.08 -19.55
C THR A 13 -21.34 -27.95 -18.31
N VAL A 14 -20.71 -27.86 -17.14
CA VAL A 14 -21.36 -27.27 -15.98
C VAL A 14 -21.54 -25.81 -16.34
N VAL A 15 -22.78 -25.53 -16.69
CA VAL A 15 -23.38 -24.24 -16.94
C VAL A 15 -22.96 -23.26 -15.84
N PHE A 16 -21.90 -22.49 -16.06
CA PHE A 16 -21.67 -21.23 -15.35
C PHE A 16 -22.47 -20.14 -16.08
N THR A 17 -23.79 -20.26 -16.07
CA THR A 17 -24.67 -19.09 -16.22
C THR A 17 -24.94 -18.55 -14.82
N PHE A 18 -23.96 -17.88 -14.23
CA PHE A 18 -24.33 -16.73 -13.42
C PHE A 18 -24.48 -15.58 -14.40
N ALA A 19 -25.75 -15.23 -14.59
CA ALA A 19 -26.23 -14.15 -15.40
C ALA A 19 -25.31 -12.92 -15.32
N GLN A 20 -25.09 -12.29 -16.48
CA GLN A 20 -24.82 -10.87 -16.56
C GLN A 20 -25.99 -10.13 -15.92
N GLN A 21 -26.00 -10.05 -14.59
CA GLN A 21 -26.88 -9.20 -13.84
C GLN A 21 -26.15 -7.87 -13.65
N ARG A 22 -26.86 -6.81 -14.03
CA ARG A 22 -26.54 -5.40 -13.84
C ARG A 22 -25.69 -5.22 -12.59
N VAL A 23 -24.51 -4.59 -12.73
CA VAL A 23 -23.62 -4.25 -11.61
C VAL A 23 -24.30 -3.21 -10.73
N SER A 24 -25.25 -3.67 -9.92
CA SER A 24 -25.67 -3.04 -8.69
C SER A 24 -24.77 -3.64 -7.62
N SER A 25 -23.84 -2.84 -7.12
CA SER A 25 -22.83 -3.22 -6.13
C SER A 25 -23.46 -3.46 -4.76
N SER A 26 -24.25 -4.52 -4.59
CA SER A 26 -24.72 -4.93 -3.27
C SER A 26 -23.70 -5.85 -2.62
N ILE A 27 -23.22 -5.44 -1.44
CA ILE A 27 -22.34 -6.28 -0.62
C ILE A 27 -23.16 -7.50 -0.16
N PRO A 28 -22.62 -8.73 -0.21
CA PRO A 28 -23.35 -9.92 0.20
C PRO A 28 -23.89 -9.80 1.63
N PRO A 29 -25.14 -10.24 1.91
CA PRO A 29 -25.79 -10.05 3.21
C PRO A 29 -25.03 -10.68 4.40
N ASN A 30 -24.23 -11.70 4.12
CA ASN A 30 -23.47 -12.47 5.10
C ASN A 30 -21.99 -12.01 5.22
N ALA A 31 -21.64 -10.86 4.62
CA ALA A 31 -20.30 -10.33 4.72
C ALA A 31 -19.94 -9.89 6.14
N PHE A 32 -18.68 -10.06 6.53
CA PHE A 32 -18.15 -9.47 7.77
C PHE A 32 -17.46 -8.16 7.47
N PHE A 33 -17.67 -7.15 8.30
CA PHE A 33 -17.12 -5.82 8.09
C PHE A 33 -15.93 -5.55 9.00
N TYR A 34 -14.90 -4.92 8.46
CA TYR A 34 -13.70 -4.54 9.19
C TYR A 34 -13.32 -3.08 8.91
N ASN A 35 -12.85 -2.36 9.93
CA ASN A 35 -12.25 -1.04 9.75
C ASN A 35 -10.81 -1.14 9.18
N SER A 36 -10.14 0.01 8.99
CA SER A 36 -8.78 0.10 8.45
C SER A 36 -7.74 -0.69 9.27
N ASN A 37 -8.01 -0.92 10.55
CA ASN A 37 -7.17 -1.67 11.50
C ASN A 37 -7.58 -3.15 11.61
N TRP A 38 -8.38 -3.67 10.67
CA TRP A 38 -8.86 -5.06 10.68
C TRP A 38 -9.61 -5.48 11.95
N ARG A 39 -10.25 -4.51 12.62
CA ARG A 39 -11.18 -4.75 13.72
C ARG A 39 -12.60 -4.85 13.18
N GLY A 40 -13.35 -5.81 13.71
CA GLY A 40 -14.75 -6.03 13.35
C GLY A 40 -15.60 -4.82 13.66
N VAL A 41 -16.46 -4.43 12.73
CA VAL A 41 -17.43 -3.33 12.90
C VAL A 41 -18.85 -3.80 12.56
N PRO A 42 -19.89 -3.18 13.14
CA PRO A 42 -21.27 -3.64 12.96
C PRO A 42 -21.89 -3.27 11.61
N SER A 43 -21.30 -2.32 10.86
CA SER A 43 -21.93 -1.79 9.64
C SER A 43 -20.93 -1.36 8.57
N MET A 44 -21.41 -1.32 7.32
CA MET A 44 -20.67 -0.86 6.14
C MET A 44 -20.14 0.58 6.30
N ALA A 45 -20.88 1.45 6.98
CA ALA A 45 -20.52 2.85 7.16
C ALA A 45 -19.22 3.04 7.99
N GLN A 46 -18.85 2.04 8.79
CA GLN A 46 -17.64 2.06 9.62
C GLN A 46 -16.51 1.19 9.02
N ALA A 47 -16.77 0.59 7.87
CA ALA A 47 -15.91 -0.44 7.30
C ALA A 47 -14.98 0.14 6.23
N ALA A 48 -13.71 -0.25 6.29
CA ALA A 48 -12.76 -0.08 5.19
C ALA A 48 -12.76 -1.33 4.29
N TYR A 49 -13.14 -2.49 4.84
CA TYR A 49 -13.12 -3.78 4.16
C TYR A 49 -14.37 -4.59 4.49
N TYR A 50 -14.71 -5.51 3.60
CA TYR A 50 -15.64 -6.59 3.90
C TYR A 50 -15.09 -7.94 3.47
N ARG A 51 -15.49 -8.99 4.18
CA ARG A 51 -15.06 -10.37 3.96
C ARG A 51 -16.22 -11.25 3.58
N VAL A 52 -16.02 -12.10 2.58
CA VAL A 52 -16.97 -13.14 2.16
C VAL A 52 -16.31 -14.50 2.36
N LEU A 53 -17.02 -15.43 3.00
CA LEU A 53 -16.54 -16.81 3.16
C LEU A 53 -16.92 -17.66 1.95
N GLY A 54 -16.04 -18.57 1.58
CA GLY A 54 -16.24 -19.51 0.48
C GLY A 54 -15.39 -20.76 0.63
N ARG A 55 -15.27 -21.49 -0.48
CA ARG A 55 -14.40 -22.67 -0.61
C ARG A 55 -13.72 -22.65 -1.97
N ASP A 56 -12.57 -23.29 -2.07
CA ASP A 56 -11.94 -23.56 -3.37
C ASP A 56 -12.52 -24.83 -4.02
N ASP A 57 -12.03 -25.16 -5.22
CA ASP A 57 -12.44 -26.35 -5.99
C ASP A 57 -12.17 -27.67 -5.25
N ALA A 58 -11.20 -27.67 -4.33
CA ALA A 58 -10.89 -28.82 -3.48
C ALA A 58 -11.76 -28.86 -2.19
N GLY A 59 -12.71 -27.94 -2.04
CA GLY A 59 -13.59 -27.82 -0.89
C GLY A 59 -12.92 -27.26 0.37
N ARG A 60 -11.68 -26.77 0.28
CA ARG A 60 -10.95 -26.14 1.39
C ARG A 60 -11.57 -24.79 1.73
N LYS A 61 -11.63 -24.46 3.02
CA LYS A 61 -12.19 -23.20 3.49
C LYS A 61 -11.32 -22.03 3.04
N MET A 62 -11.95 -21.05 2.40
CA MET A 62 -11.32 -19.81 1.99
C MET A 62 -12.19 -18.61 2.32
N PHE A 63 -11.58 -17.44 2.39
CA PHE A 63 -12.32 -16.20 2.36
C PHE A 63 -11.71 -15.23 1.35
N TYR A 64 -12.55 -14.29 0.94
CA TYR A 64 -12.24 -13.20 0.04
C TYR A 64 -12.41 -11.91 0.83
N ASP A 65 -11.32 -11.16 0.98
CA ASP A 65 -11.36 -9.80 1.50
C ASP A 65 -11.51 -8.84 0.33
N TYR A 66 -12.39 -7.86 0.47
CA TYR A 66 -12.60 -6.79 -0.49
C TYR A 66 -12.45 -5.45 0.22
N TYR A 67 -11.97 -4.45 -0.51
CA TYR A 67 -12.17 -3.07 -0.09
C TYR A 67 -13.66 -2.78 0.02
N ILE A 68 -14.06 -1.84 0.88
CA ILE A 68 -15.47 -1.40 0.96
C ILE A 68 -16.00 -0.87 -0.37
N THR A 69 -15.07 -0.50 -1.26
CA THR A 69 -15.33 -0.09 -2.63
C THR A 69 -15.67 -1.24 -3.58
N GLY A 70 -15.42 -2.49 -3.20
CA GLY A 70 -15.77 -3.69 -3.96
C GLY A 70 -14.60 -4.37 -4.66
N GLN A 71 -13.43 -3.73 -4.80
CA GLN A 71 -12.26 -4.39 -5.38
C GLN A 71 -11.73 -5.50 -4.48
N LEU A 72 -11.25 -6.59 -5.07
CA LEU A 72 -10.65 -7.70 -4.34
C LEU A 72 -9.35 -7.24 -3.67
N LYS A 73 -9.21 -7.50 -2.36
CA LYS A 73 -8.01 -7.22 -1.57
C LYS A 73 -7.19 -8.48 -1.31
N ALA A 74 -7.86 -9.60 -0.99
CA ALA A 74 -7.16 -10.84 -0.71
C ALA A 74 -8.02 -12.09 -0.87
N GLU A 75 -7.34 -13.21 -1.10
CA GLU A 75 -7.87 -14.57 -1.09
C GLU A 75 -7.03 -15.40 -0.13
N LYS A 76 -7.64 -15.96 0.92
CA LYS A 76 -6.87 -16.68 1.93
C LYS A 76 -7.56 -17.96 2.35
N HIS A 77 -6.79 -19.04 2.38
CA HIS A 77 -7.21 -20.29 3.00
C HIS A 77 -7.05 -20.22 4.54
N TYR A 78 -8.00 -20.79 5.27
CA TYR A 78 -8.05 -20.65 6.73
C TYR A 78 -8.52 -21.91 7.47
N ILE A 79 -8.12 -22.01 8.73
CA ILE A 79 -8.65 -22.98 9.72
C ILE A 79 -9.78 -22.31 10.51
N THR A 80 -9.48 -21.16 11.12
CA THR A 80 -10.41 -20.33 11.88
C THR A 80 -10.32 -18.87 11.43
N ILE A 81 -11.43 -18.14 11.58
CA ILE A 81 -11.49 -16.69 11.38
C ILE A 81 -11.89 -16.01 12.69
N SER A 82 -11.45 -14.78 12.86
CA SER A 82 -11.90 -13.90 13.93
C SER A 82 -12.71 -12.75 13.34
N LYS A 83 -13.94 -12.57 13.84
CA LYS A 83 -14.81 -11.45 13.41
C LYS A 83 -14.43 -10.15 14.09
N GLN A 84 -13.88 -10.21 15.29
CA GLN A 84 -13.57 -9.04 16.12
C GLN A 84 -12.19 -8.44 15.82
N ASN A 85 -11.20 -9.30 15.52
CA ASN A 85 -9.82 -8.89 15.26
C ASN A 85 -9.17 -9.89 14.31
N ASP A 86 -8.95 -9.50 13.06
CA ASP A 86 -8.42 -10.43 12.03
C ASP A 86 -7.03 -10.97 12.36
N HIS A 87 -6.26 -10.30 13.23
CA HIS A 87 -4.97 -10.82 13.69
C HIS A 87 -5.08 -12.18 14.41
N ASN A 88 -6.28 -12.56 14.86
CA ASN A 88 -6.55 -13.86 15.47
C ASN A 88 -7.04 -14.92 14.46
N THR A 89 -7.11 -14.59 13.17
CA THR A 89 -7.44 -15.53 12.09
C THR A 89 -6.26 -16.48 11.87
N VAL A 90 -6.53 -17.78 11.79
CA VAL A 90 -5.51 -18.81 11.57
C VAL A 90 -5.55 -19.27 10.13
N LEU A 91 -4.54 -18.90 9.35
CA LEU A 91 -4.41 -19.24 7.93
C LEU A 91 -3.78 -20.62 7.71
N ASP A 92 -4.17 -21.33 6.66
CA ASP A 92 -3.57 -22.62 6.29
C ASP A 92 -3.70 -22.88 4.80
N GLY A 93 -2.58 -22.89 4.09
CA GLY A 93 -2.55 -22.92 2.63
C GLY A 93 -2.09 -21.59 2.03
N VAL A 94 -2.66 -21.21 0.90
CA VAL A 94 -2.21 -20.05 0.12
C VAL A 94 -2.98 -18.80 0.52
N CYS A 95 -2.25 -17.71 0.72
CA CYS A 95 -2.75 -16.35 0.82
C CYS A 95 -2.27 -15.57 -0.42
N ARG A 96 -3.19 -14.99 -1.17
CA ARG A 96 -2.90 -14.03 -2.24
C ARG A 96 -3.47 -12.68 -1.83
N THR A 97 -2.70 -11.62 -2.04
CA THR A 97 -3.19 -10.24 -1.88
C THR A 97 -3.07 -9.49 -3.18
N PHE A 98 -3.86 -8.45 -3.33
CA PHE A 98 -3.97 -7.67 -4.56
C PHE A 98 -3.88 -6.18 -4.24
N PHE A 99 -3.32 -5.44 -5.20
CA PHE A 99 -3.49 -3.99 -5.29
C PHE A 99 -4.94 -3.67 -5.72
N LYS A 100 -5.48 -2.47 -5.46
CA LYS A 100 -6.81 -2.11 -6.04
C LYS A 100 -6.82 -2.14 -7.57
N SER A 101 -5.66 -2.14 -8.22
CA SER A 101 -5.52 -2.35 -9.67
C SER A 101 -6.02 -3.72 -10.12
N GLY A 102 -6.10 -4.68 -9.18
CA GLY A 102 -6.36 -6.09 -9.43
C GLY A 102 -5.11 -6.92 -9.72
N ARG A 103 -3.93 -6.29 -9.81
CA ARG A 103 -2.66 -7.02 -9.91
C ARG A 103 -2.34 -7.72 -8.61
N VAL A 104 -1.70 -8.88 -8.71
CA VAL A 104 -1.22 -9.63 -7.54
C VAL A 104 -0.14 -8.81 -6.84
N GLU A 105 -0.34 -8.54 -5.56
CA GLU A 105 0.59 -7.83 -4.66
C GLU A 105 1.52 -8.83 -3.98
N SER A 106 0.96 -9.93 -3.47
CA SER A 106 1.76 -10.98 -2.83
C SER A 106 1.11 -12.35 -2.91
N ILE A 107 1.94 -13.38 -2.82
CA ILE A 107 1.56 -14.78 -2.64
C ILE A 107 2.37 -15.31 -1.48
N MET A 108 1.72 -15.88 -0.47
CA MET A 108 2.39 -16.46 0.71
C MET A 108 1.74 -17.77 1.11
N GLN A 109 2.57 -18.75 1.46
CA GLN A 109 2.12 -20.03 1.99
C GLN A 109 2.17 -20.06 3.52
N TYR A 110 1.11 -20.60 4.13
CA TYR A 110 0.95 -20.81 5.56
C TYR A 110 0.70 -22.27 5.86
N LYS A 111 1.14 -22.70 7.04
CA LYS A 111 0.80 -23.98 7.64
C LYS A 111 0.38 -23.72 9.09
N ARG A 112 -0.90 -23.94 9.41
CA ARG A 112 -1.48 -23.76 10.75
C ARG A 112 -1.13 -22.41 11.40
N GLY A 113 -1.34 -21.32 10.67
CA GLY A 113 -1.13 -19.94 11.11
C GLY A 113 0.30 -19.44 10.96
N VAL A 114 1.25 -20.31 10.61
CA VAL A 114 2.67 -19.97 10.53
C VAL A 114 3.13 -19.96 9.07
N ALA A 115 3.90 -18.95 8.67
CA ALA A 115 4.45 -18.89 7.31
C ALA A 115 5.32 -20.12 7.02
N HIS A 116 5.04 -20.83 5.94
CA HIS A 116 5.70 -22.10 5.62
C HIS A 116 5.61 -22.38 4.11
N GLY A 117 6.76 -22.38 3.44
CA GLY A 117 6.89 -22.57 2.00
C GLY A 117 7.28 -21.28 1.27
N ARG A 118 6.99 -21.26 -0.03
CA ARG A 118 7.36 -20.15 -0.91
C ARG A 118 6.50 -18.93 -0.66
N ALA A 119 7.10 -17.79 -0.94
CA ALA A 119 6.35 -16.58 -1.15
C ALA A 119 7.02 -15.60 -2.09
N VAL A 120 6.18 -14.75 -2.65
CA VAL A 120 6.56 -13.80 -3.68
C VAL A 120 5.80 -12.51 -3.44
N SER A 121 6.50 -11.37 -3.50
CA SER A 121 5.87 -10.05 -3.61
C SER A 121 6.11 -9.48 -4.99
N PHE A 122 5.21 -8.61 -5.42
CA PHE A 122 5.28 -7.94 -6.70
C PHE A 122 5.18 -6.43 -6.50
N TYR A 123 5.82 -5.69 -7.39
CA TYR A 123 5.61 -4.26 -7.53
C TYR A 123 4.23 -3.97 -8.13
N PRO A 124 3.71 -2.74 -7.98
CA PRO A 124 2.48 -2.33 -8.65
C PRO A 124 2.52 -2.46 -10.19
N SER A 125 3.72 -2.45 -10.78
CA SER A 125 3.93 -2.75 -12.21
C SER A 125 3.59 -4.19 -12.59
N GLY A 126 3.55 -5.12 -11.63
CA GLY A 126 3.40 -6.56 -11.80
C GLY A 126 4.72 -7.32 -11.88
N ASN A 127 5.86 -6.61 -11.86
CA ASN A 127 7.19 -7.22 -11.79
C ASN A 127 7.43 -7.81 -10.41
N VAL A 128 8.23 -8.88 -10.33
CA VAL A 128 8.61 -9.48 -9.05
C VAL A 128 9.44 -8.48 -8.26
N GLY A 129 9.11 -8.28 -6.97
CA GLY A 129 9.90 -7.49 -6.03
C GLY A 129 10.77 -8.37 -5.14
N MET A 130 10.19 -9.43 -4.57
CA MET A 130 10.96 -10.37 -3.75
C MET A 130 10.47 -11.80 -3.94
N LYS A 131 11.38 -12.77 -3.81
CA LYS A 131 11.09 -14.19 -3.67
C LYS A 131 11.72 -14.71 -2.39
N LEU A 132 10.91 -15.35 -1.56
CA LEU A 132 11.25 -15.73 -0.21
C LEU A 132 10.82 -17.17 0.04
N ASN A 133 11.43 -17.79 1.04
CA ASN A 133 11.07 -19.13 1.46
C ASN A 133 11.11 -19.23 2.99
N TYR A 134 10.02 -19.70 3.57
CA TYR A 134 9.87 -19.87 5.01
C TYR A 134 9.83 -21.35 5.39
N ARG A 135 10.38 -21.65 6.57
CA ARG A 135 10.19 -22.92 7.25
C ARG A 135 9.82 -22.63 8.70
N ASN A 136 8.58 -22.94 9.07
CA ASN A 136 8.08 -22.72 10.43
C ASN A 136 8.24 -21.27 10.92
N GLY A 137 7.89 -20.31 10.06
CA GLY A 137 7.84 -18.89 10.39
C GLY A 137 9.16 -18.14 10.21
N VAL A 138 10.26 -18.84 9.93
CA VAL A 138 11.60 -18.24 9.76
C VAL A 138 12.16 -18.48 8.36
N LEU A 139 12.90 -17.49 7.83
CA LEU A 139 13.47 -17.58 6.48
C LEU A 139 14.41 -18.79 6.39
N ASN A 140 14.31 -19.54 5.31
CA ASN A 140 15.10 -20.74 5.11
C ASN A 140 15.30 -21.04 3.62
N GLY A 141 16.55 -21.12 3.16
CA GLY A 141 16.93 -21.29 1.77
C GLY A 141 17.24 -19.97 1.07
N PHE A 142 17.15 -19.99 -0.26
CA PHE A 142 17.43 -18.82 -1.10
C PHE A 142 16.29 -17.80 -1.06
N THR A 143 16.70 -16.54 -0.98
CA THR A 143 15.83 -15.37 -1.13
C THR A 143 16.41 -14.43 -2.18
N PHE A 144 15.55 -13.78 -2.95
CA PHE A 144 15.92 -12.88 -4.03
C PHE A 144 15.17 -11.57 -3.87
N THR A 145 15.88 -10.45 -3.98
CA THR A 145 15.30 -9.10 -4.06
C THR A 145 15.60 -8.53 -5.44
N TYR A 146 14.59 -7.98 -6.09
CA TYR A 146 14.64 -7.41 -7.42
C TYR A 146 14.33 -5.93 -7.33
N ASN A 147 14.81 -5.16 -8.28
CA ASN A 147 14.30 -3.81 -8.52
C ASN A 147 13.07 -3.84 -9.43
N GLU A 148 12.44 -2.67 -9.61
CA GLU A 148 11.25 -2.54 -10.45
C GLU A 148 11.48 -2.89 -11.93
N ASN A 149 12.72 -2.87 -12.40
CA ASN A 149 13.09 -3.29 -13.76
C ASN A 149 13.24 -4.82 -13.90
N GLY A 150 13.05 -5.57 -12.81
CA GLY A 150 13.15 -7.03 -12.78
C GLY A 150 14.59 -7.55 -12.67
N LYS A 151 15.57 -6.70 -12.39
CA LYS A 151 16.96 -7.12 -12.13
C LYS A 151 17.12 -7.51 -10.67
N ILE A 152 17.76 -8.65 -10.41
CA ILE A 152 18.14 -9.07 -9.05
C ILE A 152 19.17 -8.08 -8.50
N GLU A 153 18.83 -7.46 -7.36
CA GLU A 153 19.73 -6.60 -6.61
C GLU A 153 20.51 -7.41 -5.58
N ASN A 154 19.85 -8.35 -4.91
CA ASN A 154 20.42 -9.16 -3.84
C ASN A 154 19.93 -10.61 -3.90
N THR A 155 20.86 -11.53 -3.68
CA THR A 155 20.58 -12.93 -3.34
C THR A 155 21.10 -13.21 -1.95
N THR A 156 20.28 -13.80 -1.10
CA THR A 156 20.64 -14.13 0.28
C THR A 156 20.30 -15.59 0.57
N VAL A 157 21.16 -16.26 1.34
CA VAL A 157 20.93 -17.63 1.83
C VAL A 157 20.63 -17.58 3.31
N TRP A 158 19.53 -18.21 3.70
CA TRP A 158 19.09 -18.30 5.09
C TRP A 158 19.08 -19.75 5.57
N ASN A 159 19.39 -19.98 6.84
CA ASN A 159 19.19 -21.26 7.50
C ASN A 159 18.52 -21.03 8.85
N ASN A 160 17.28 -21.50 9.00
CA ASN A 160 16.46 -21.33 10.20
C ASN A 160 16.46 -19.89 10.76
N GLY A 161 16.24 -18.90 9.89
CA GLY A 161 16.19 -17.48 10.27
C GLY A 161 17.55 -16.80 10.41
N LYS A 162 18.66 -17.52 10.31
CA LYS A 162 20.00 -16.92 10.30
C LYS A 162 20.49 -16.70 8.87
N MET A 163 20.91 -15.48 8.57
CA MET A 163 21.58 -15.16 7.31
C MET A 163 22.94 -15.87 7.26
N ILE A 164 23.17 -16.65 6.21
CA ILE A 164 24.42 -17.37 5.97
C ILE A 164 25.32 -16.60 5.01
N SER A 165 24.74 -16.07 3.93
CA SER A 165 25.47 -15.27 2.96
C SER A 165 24.54 -14.32 2.23
N GLN A 166 25.11 -13.23 1.71
CA GLN A 166 24.45 -12.28 0.83
C GLN A 166 25.41 -11.93 -0.31
N SER A 167 24.88 -11.81 -1.52
CA SER A 167 25.61 -11.34 -2.70
C SER A 167 24.75 -10.37 -3.48
N SER A 168 25.37 -9.34 -4.06
CA SER A 168 24.68 -8.49 -5.04
C SER A 168 24.45 -9.28 -6.33
N GLY A 169 23.25 -9.19 -6.89
CA GLY A 169 22.83 -9.96 -8.05
C GLY A 169 22.67 -11.45 -7.76
N GLY A 170 22.79 -12.28 -8.81
CA GLY A 170 22.67 -13.73 -8.73
C GLY A 170 21.81 -14.31 -9.85
N ARG A 171 21.47 -15.59 -9.72
CA ARG A 171 20.51 -16.27 -10.61
C ARG A 171 19.38 -16.83 -9.75
N ASP A 172 18.17 -16.44 -10.07
CA ASP A 172 16.97 -16.96 -9.43
C ASP A 172 16.80 -18.45 -9.76
N SER A 173 16.88 -19.28 -8.73
CA SER A 173 16.76 -20.73 -8.85
C SER A 173 15.32 -21.22 -9.07
N TYR A 174 14.32 -20.35 -8.88
CA TYR A 174 12.91 -20.66 -9.13
C TYR A 174 12.48 -20.45 -10.58
N ILE A 175 13.33 -19.83 -11.41
CA ILE A 175 13.08 -19.66 -12.85
C ILE A 175 13.61 -20.88 -13.58
N ASP A 176 12.72 -21.56 -14.30
CA ASP A 176 13.09 -22.66 -15.16
C ASP A 176 13.99 -22.18 -16.30
N LYS A 177 15.10 -22.89 -16.54
CA LYS A 177 16.13 -22.46 -17.50
C LYS A 177 15.70 -22.55 -18.96
N THR A 178 14.72 -23.40 -19.26
CA THR A 178 14.27 -23.67 -20.63
C THR A 178 13.15 -22.73 -21.03
N THR A 179 12.18 -22.57 -20.13
CA THR A 179 10.97 -21.78 -20.34
C THR A 179 11.14 -20.32 -19.90
N ASN A 180 12.14 -20.02 -19.07
CA ASN A 180 12.32 -18.73 -18.41
C ASN A 180 11.09 -18.32 -17.55
N VAL A 181 10.37 -19.32 -17.03
CA VAL A 181 9.15 -19.13 -16.23
C VAL A 181 9.36 -19.61 -14.81
N ASP A 182 8.87 -18.82 -13.85
CA ASP A 182 8.60 -19.32 -12.51
C ASP A 182 7.17 -19.86 -12.45
N MET A 183 7.04 -21.19 -12.45
CA MET A 183 5.74 -21.88 -12.47
C MET A 183 4.84 -21.54 -11.29
N PHE A 184 5.42 -21.20 -10.12
CA PHE A 184 4.64 -20.78 -8.95
C PHE A 184 4.00 -19.42 -9.20
N CYS A 185 4.79 -18.45 -9.69
CA CYS A 185 4.27 -17.14 -10.05
C CYS A 185 3.21 -17.26 -11.14
N ASN A 186 3.49 -18.03 -12.21
CA ASN A 186 2.55 -18.18 -13.32
C ASN A 186 1.20 -18.75 -12.87
N ARG A 187 1.23 -19.81 -12.03
CA ARG A 187 0.02 -20.43 -11.48
C ARG A 187 -0.87 -19.41 -10.73
N TYR A 188 -0.28 -18.59 -9.87
CA TYR A 188 -1.03 -17.66 -9.03
C TYR A 188 -1.22 -16.28 -9.67
N LYS A 189 -0.89 -16.14 -10.96
CA LYS A 189 -1.17 -14.95 -11.78
C LYS A 189 -2.08 -15.26 -12.96
N SER A 190 -2.55 -16.50 -13.12
CA SER A 190 -3.32 -16.93 -14.31
C SER A 190 -4.64 -16.20 -14.49
N ASP A 191 -5.24 -15.73 -13.41
CA ASP A 191 -6.51 -14.98 -13.35
C ASP A 191 -6.32 -13.45 -13.20
N GLU A 192 -5.07 -12.96 -13.22
CA GLU A 192 -4.76 -11.53 -12.97
C GLU A 192 -5.51 -10.61 -13.92
N ALA A 193 -5.60 -10.96 -15.21
CA ALA A 193 -6.30 -10.16 -16.21
C ALA A 193 -7.79 -9.97 -15.89
N LEU A 194 -8.46 -11.02 -15.42
CA LEU A 194 -9.86 -10.99 -15.02
C LEU A 194 -10.07 -10.10 -13.80
N ILE A 195 -9.21 -10.25 -12.78
CA ILE A 195 -9.28 -9.46 -11.55
C ILE A 195 -9.03 -7.98 -11.84
N MET A 196 -8.07 -7.66 -12.72
CA MET A 196 -7.80 -6.30 -13.17
C MET A 196 -8.99 -5.66 -13.89
N GLU A 197 -9.67 -6.43 -14.75
CA GLU A 197 -10.86 -5.95 -15.44
C GLU A 197 -12.00 -5.66 -14.46
N GLN A 198 -12.25 -6.56 -13.51
CA GLN A 198 -13.24 -6.37 -12.45
C GLN A 198 -12.95 -5.11 -11.63
N SER A 199 -11.71 -4.95 -11.18
CA SER A 199 -11.25 -3.78 -10.43
C SER A 199 -11.43 -2.47 -11.20
N ARG A 200 -11.13 -2.47 -12.51
CA ARG A 200 -11.32 -1.31 -13.39
C ARG A 200 -12.80 -0.94 -13.54
N ASN A 201 -13.66 -1.93 -13.74
CA ASN A 201 -15.10 -1.73 -13.89
C ASN A 201 -15.71 -1.12 -12.62
N ILE A 202 -15.30 -1.63 -11.45
CA ILE A 202 -15.70 -1.08 -10.14
C ILE A 202 -15.25 0.38 -10.00
N ALA A 203 -13.99 0.68 -10.30
CA ALA A 203 -13.46 2.04 -10.21
C ALA A 203 -14.19 3.01 -11.15
N ASN A 204 -14.49 2.58 -12.39
CA ASN A 204 -15.20 3.38 -13.37
C ASN A 204 -16.66 3.64 -12.99
N ALA A 205 -17.36 2.62 -12.47
CA ALA A 205 -18.74 2.77 -11.99
C ALA A 205 -18.83 3.81 -10.86
N ARG A 206 -17.86 3.82 -9.94
CA ARG A 206 -17.80 4.81 -8.86
C ARG A 206 -17.54 6.22 -9.38
N LYS A 207 -16.56 6.40 -10.27
CA LYS A 207 -16.30 7.70 -10.91
C LYS A 207 -17.52 8.23 -11.67
N ALA A 208 -18.27 7.35 -12.34
CA ALA A 208 -19.52 7.72 -13.00
C ALA A 208 -20.57 8.19 -11.98
N SER A 209 -20.75 7.45 -10.87
CA SER A 209 -21.68 7.85 -9.81
C SER A 209 -21.31 9.18 -9.14
N GLU A 210 -20.03 9.43 -8.91
CA GLU A 210 -19.53 10.69 -8.35
C GLU A 210 -19.80 11.86 -9.30
N ARG A 211 -19.54 11.71 -10.62
CA ARG A 211 -19.85 12.72 -11.63
C ARG A 211 -21.34 13.01 -11.71
N THR A 212 -22.19 11.98 -11.65
CA THR A 212 -23.65 12.15 -11.63
C THR A 212 -24.11 12.90 -10.39
N ILE A 213 -23.54 12.59 -9.21
CA ILE A 213 -23.82 13.33 -7.97
C ILE A 213 -23.39 14.80 -8.11
N THR A 214 -22.19 15.07 -8.64
CA THR A 214 -21.70 16.45 -8.86
C THR A 214 -22.58 17.21 -9.86
N GLN A 215 -23.04 16.58 -10.94
CA GLN A 215 -23.95 17.19 -11.91
C GLN A 215 -25.34 17.46 -11.33
N ILE A 216 -25.88 16.55 -10.50
CA ILE A 216 -27.15 16.77 -9.79
C ILE A 216 -27.02 17.92 -8.80
N SER A 217 -25.93 17.97 -8.02
CA SER A 217 -25.65 19.08 -7.12
C SER A 217 -25.56 20.41 -7.88
N ASN A 218 -24.84 20.46 -9.00
CA ASN A 218 -24.70 21.68 -9.81
C ASN A 218 -26.00 22.10 -10.50
N ASN A 219 -26.84 21.17 -10.96
CA ASN A 219 -28.16 21.50 -11.51
C ASN A 219 -29.14 21.98 -10.44
N LYS A 220 -29.01 21.52 -9.19
CA LYS A 220 -29.80 22.03 -8.06
C LYS A 220 -29.47 23.49 -7.70
N TYR A 221 -28.28 23.98 -8.07
CA TYR A 221 -27.89 25.39 -7.92
C TYR A 221 -28.31 26.27 -9.12
N ASN A 222 -28.70 25.68 -10.26
CA ASN A 222 -29.05 26.42 -11.48
C ASN A 222 -30.56 26.55 -11.76
N THR A 223 -31.45 26.02 -10.91
CA THR A 223 -32.92 26.16 -11.09
C THR A 223 -33.60 27.13 -10.13
N ASN A 224 -32.86 27.94 -9.38
CA ASN A 224 -33.44 29.03 -8.57
C ASN A 224 -33.33 30.36 -9.31
N ASN A 225 -34.10 30.54 -10.39
CA ASN A 225 -34.46 31.85 -10.93
C ASN A 225 -35.64 31.70 -11.90
N HIS A 226 -36.85 31.49 -11.35
CA HIS A 226 -38.06 32.15 -11.84
C HIS A 226 -39.16 32.00 -10.79
N SER A 227 -39.53 33.11 -10.17
CA SER A 227 -40.69 33.25 -9.29
C SER A 227 -41.94 33.58 -10.12
N SER A 228 -43.02 32.83 -9.93
CA SER A 228 -44.38 33.35 -10.07
C SER A 228 -45.33 32.58 -9.17
N ILE A 229 -46.02 33.35 -8.33
CA ILE A 229 -47.01 32.98 -7.31
C ILE A 229 -48.31 32.52 -7.97
N LEU A 230 -48.99 31.50 -7.40
CA LEU A 230 -50.44 31.45 -7.12
C LEU A 230 -50.81 30.21 -6.27
N LYS A 231 -51.98 30.29 -5.64
CA LYS A 231 -52.39 29.76 -4.32
C LYS A 231 -52.83 28.28 -4.25
N GLU A 232 -52.77 27.79 -2.99
CA GLU A 232 -53.49 26.72 -2.27
C GLU A 232 -54.49 25.81 -3.02
N GLU A 233 -54.38 24.49 -2.78
CA GLU A 233 -55.42 23.70 -2.08
C GLU A 233 -54.86 22.33 -1.63
N GLU A 234 -55.27 21.89 -0.43
CA GLU A 234 -54.89 20.62 0.20
C GLU A 234 -55.50 19.41 -0.53
N THR A 235 -54.74 18.31 -0.67
CA THR A 235 -55.10 16.99 -0.10
C THR A 235 -54.12 15.88 -0.51
N SER A 236 -53.60 15.21 0.52
CA SER A 236 -53.19 13.79 0.59
C SER A 236 -51.99 13.25 -0.21
N ASN A 237 -51.16 12.54 0.57
CA ASN A 237 -50.32 11.38 0.26
C ASN A 237 -48.80 11.53 0.03
N GLN A 238 -48.12 10.75 0.89
CA GLN A 238 -46.85 10.04 0.73
C GLN A 238 -45.55 10.76 1.10
N ALA A 239 -45.02 10.25 2.23
CA ALA A 239 -43.76 10.59 2.85
C ALA A 239 -42.57 10.35 1.92
N ILE A 240 -41.94 11.45 1.51
CA ILE A 240 -40.53 11.54 1.16
C ILE A 240 -40.01 12.77 1.91
N SER A 241 -39.06 12.57 2.81
CA SER A 241 -38.26 13.67 3.35
C SER A 241 -36.80 13.27 3.31
N ASN A 242 -36.09 13.89 2.37
CA ASN A 242 -34.65 14.05 2.38
C ASN A 242 -34.35 15.54 2.60
N ASN A 243 -33.37 15.76 3.49
CA ASN A 243 -32.51 16.93 3.69
C ASN A 243 -32.99 18.11 4.56
N GLY A 244 -32.37 18.19 5.73
CA GLY A 244 -31.90 19.45 6.33
C GLY A 244 -30.37 19.46 6.38
N ILE A 245 -29.75 20.54 5.93
CA ILE A 245 -28.30 20.81 5.95
C ILE A 245 -27.94 21.55 7.26
N VAL A 246 -26.70 21.37 7.71
CA VAL A 246 -25.83 22.31 8.47
C VAL A 246 -25.50 21.95 9.94
N SER A 247 -24.23 21.52 10.10
CA SER A 247 -23.27 21.80 11.19
C SER A 247 -23.32 21.08 12.55
N ASN A 248 -22.09 20.81 13.01
CA ASN A 248 -21.61 20.55 14.37
C ASN A 248 -21.69 19.11 14.91
N VAL A 249 -20.68 18.31 14.56
CA VAL A 249 -20.10 17.36 15.52
C VAL A 249 -18.60 17.64 15.67
N LYS A 250 -18.28 17.97 16.92
CA LYS A 250 -17.01 18.40 17.51
C LYS A 250 -16.28 17.14 17.98
N TYR A 251 -15.04 16.93 17.55
CA TYR A 251 -14.14 15.91 18.12
C TYR A 251 -13.27 16.52 19.24
N PRO A 252 -12.86 15.73 20.24
CA PRO A 252 -12.46 16.24 21.57
C PRO A 252 -11.10 16.94 21.55
N LYS A 253 -11.00 18.01 22.34
CA LYS A 253 -9.74 18.66 22.71
C LYS A 253 -8.99 17.75 23.70
N THR A 254 -7.77 17.34 23.37
CA THR A 254 -6.75 17.00 24.36
C THR A 254 -5.87 18.22 24.60
N SER A 255 -5.70 18.51 25.89
CA SER A 255 -5.19 19.71 26.53
C SER A 255 -3.74 20.04 26.17
N ALA A 256 -3.54 21.23 25.59
CA ALA A 256 -2.33 22.01 25.82
C ALA A 256 -2.65 23.03 26.91
N SER A 257 -2.05 22.87 28.08
CA SER A 257 -1.86 23.95 29.04
C SER A 257 -0.38 24.06 29.36
N ASP A 258 0.07 25.30 29.28
CA ASP A 258 1.31 25.87 29.81
C ASP A 258 2.59 25.60 29.01
N ILE A 259 2.92 26.56 28.13
CA ILE A 259 4.09 27.43 28.28
C ILE A 259 3.82 28.73 27.50
N SER A 260 4.11 29.83 28.19
CA SER A 260 3.87 31.23 27.86
C SER A 260 4.78 31.85 26.80
N ASN A 261 4.20 32.80 26.06
CA ASN A 261 4.72 34.10 25.58
C ASN A 261 5.82 34.21 24.51
N ASN A 262 5.47 35.06 23.52
CA ASN A 262 6.27 35.94 22.65
C ASN A 262 7.12 35.26 21.54
N ASP A 263 7.05 35.57 20.24
CA ASP A 263 6.63 36.79 19.54
C ASP A 263 6.03 36.50 18.14
N ASN A 264 5.23 37.47 17.67
CA ASN A 264 4.71 37.58 16.30
C ASN A 264 5.81 37.83 15.26
N ILE A 265 5.88 37.00 14.21
CA ILE A 265 6.09 37.46 12.81
C ILE A 265 5.26 36.57 11.87
N ILE A 266 4.34 37.20 11.14
CA ILE A 266 3.44 36.58 10.16
C ILE A 266 4.20 36.32 8.85
N GLY A 267 4.18 35.08 8.39
CA GLY A 267 4.49 34.66 7.02
C GLY A 267 3.75 33.36 6.70
N ASN A 268 2.80 33.42 5.79
CA ASN A 268 2.06 32.25 5.27
C ASN A 268 3.01 31.25 4.61
N ASN A 269 3.42 30.20 5.31
CA ASN A 269 3.98 28.97 4.75
C ASN A 269 3.98 27.89 5.85
N LYS A 270 3.02 26.96 5.84
CA LYS A 270 2.97 25.89 6.87
C LYS A 270 3.19 24.52 6.25
N THR A 271 4.39 24.29 5.72
CA THR A 271 5.01 22.97 5.74
C THR A 271 6.46 23.13 6.17
N LYS A 272 6.86 22.51 7.28
CA LYS A 272 8.25 22.49 7.76
C LYS A 272 9.10 21.66 6.78
N GLU A 273 10.32 22.10 6.45
CA GLU A 273 11.19 21.34 5.55
C GLU A 273 11.67 20.03 6.22
N PHE A 274 11.80 18.93 5.46
CA PHE A 274 12.36 17.67 5.94
C PHE A 274 13.83 17.88 6.33
N SER A 275 14.22 17.42 7.52
CA SER A 275 15.60 17.53 7.99
C SER A 275 16.33 16.21 7.78
N PHE A 276 17.42 16.26 7.02
CA PHE A 276 18.27 15.09 6.83
C PHE A 276 18.86 14.63 8.16
N SER A 277 19.38 15.54 8.97
CA SER A 277 20.03 15.20 10.24
C SER A 277 19.08 14.43 11.18
N TYR A 278 17.82 14.84 11.23
CA TYR A 278 16.79 14.20 12.05
C TYR A 278 16.42 12.80 11.53
N LEU A 279 16.11 12.67 10.23
CA LEU A 279 15.74 11.39 9.63
C LEU A 279 16.92 10.41 9.58
N TYR A 280 18.13 10.92 9.39
CA TYR A 280 19.37 10.13 9.46
C TYR A 280 19.59 9.54 10.85
N ALA A 281 19.32 10.28 11.93
CA ALA A 281 19.49 9.77 13.29
C ALA A 281 18.56 8.57 13.59
N ILE A 282 17.33 8.60 13.08
CA ILE A 282 16.35 7.51 13.21
C ILE A 282 16.84 6.26 12.47
N LEU A 283 17.41 6.43 11.28
CA LEU A 283 17.79 5.33 10.42
C LEU A 283 19.17 4.73 10.75
N SER A 284 20.14 5.58 11.09
CA SER A 284 21.53 5.18 11.27
C SER A 284 21.82 4.61 12.66
N ASN A 285 21.15 5.08 13.71
CA ASN A 285 21.42 4.59 15.06
C ASN A 285 20.60 3.34 15.38
N ILE A 286 21.27 2.21 15.62
CA ILE A 286 20.61 0.93 15.94
C ILE A 286 19.69 1.03 17.17
N GLN A 287 20.02 1.89 18.15
CA GLN A 287 19.18 2.10 19.34
C GLN A 287 17.91 2.89 19.05
N HIS A 288 17.87 3.69 17.98
CA HIS A 288 16.72 4.50 17.58
C HIS A 288 15.97 3.94 16.38
N GLN A 289 16.43 2.81 15.84
CA GLN A 289 15.85 2.20 14.65
C GLN A 289 14.46 1.60 14.90
N THR A 290 14.20 1.14 16.13
CA THR A 290 12.97 0.47 16.52
C THR A 290 12.14 1.34 17.45
N ASN A 291 10.97 1.77 17.00
CA ASN A 291 10.06 2.58 17.81
C ASN A 291 8.61 2.10 17.67
N ASN A 292 7.75 2.52 18.60
CA ASN A 292 6.31 2.32 18.46
C ASN A 292 5.78 3.05 17.22
N ILE A 293 4.74 2.53 16.57
CA ILE A 293 4.09 3.19 15.41
C ILE A 293 3.73 4.66 15.70
N GLN A 294 3.25 4.98 16.90
CA GLN A 294 2.88 6.36 17.29
C GLN A 294 4.04 7.36 17.17
N PHE A 295 5.28 6.90 17.37
CA PHE A 295 6.47 7.75 17.19
C PHE A 295 6.57 8.31 15.76
N TYR A 296 6.19 7.50 14.76
CA TYR A 296 6.21 7.91 13.35
C TYR A 296 5.04 8.83 13.01
N ASP A 297 3.89 8.63 13.66
CA ASP A 297 2.75 9.54 13.55
C ASP A 297 3.13 10.94 14.07
N ASP A 298 3.84 11.01 15.21
CA ASP A 298 4.29 12.27 15.80
C ASP A 298 5.33 12.98 14.90
N ILE A 299 6.23 12.22 14.25
CA ILE A 299 7.14 12.77 13.23
C ILE A 299 6.37 13.36 12.05
N ALA A 300 5.39 12.63 11.54
CA ALA A 300 4.57 13.08 10.42
C ALA A 300 3.79 14.37 10.75
N MET A 301 3.23 14.45 11.96
CA MET A 301 2.55 15.65 12.45
C MET A 301 3.50 16.86 12.53
N ASN A 302 4.76 16.66 12.94
CA ASN A 302 5.77 17.74 12.95
C ASN A 302 6.10 18.28 11.55
N TYR A 303 5.82 17.51 10.50
CA TYR A 303 5.95 17.93 9.10
C TYR A 303 4.60 18.33 8.47
N TYR A 304 3.52 18.42 9.25
CA TYR A 304 2.16 18.71 8.79
C TYR A 304 1.63 17.70 7.76
N LEU A 305 2.02 16.43 7.89
CA LEU A 305 1.54 15.34 7.05
C LEU A 305 0.34 14.65 7.69
N ASN A 306 -0.58 14.18 6.84
CA ASN A 306 -1.70 13.32 7.20
C ASN A 306 -1.31 11.85 7.09
N ILE A 307 -1.93 10.98 7.89
CA ILE A 307 -1.77 9.54 7.77
C ILE A 307 -2.57 9.04 6.58
N ALA A 308 -1.90 8.35 5.67
CA ALA A 308 -2.48 7.87 4.42
C ALA A 308 -2.95 6.42 4.53
N GLN A 309 -1.98 5.55 4.80
CA GLN A 309 -2.12 4.12 4.75
C GLN A 309 -0.89 3.44 5.35
N THR A 310 -1.06 2.19 5.75
CA THR A 310 0.05 1.26 5.95
C THR A 310 0.07 0.29 4.79
N ILE A 311 1.11 0.32 3.96
CA ILE A 311 1.32 -0.69 2.94
C ILE A 311 1.90 -1.92 3.62
N ASN A 312 1.24 -3.07 3.46
CA ASN A 312 1.80 -4.32 3.96
C ASN A 312 2.92 -4.74 3.02
N GLY A 313 4.15 -4.73 3.54
CA GLY A 313 5.25 -5.45 2.94
C GLY A 313 5.12 -6.94 3.21
N TYR A 314 6.18 -7.67 2.92
CA TYR A 314 6.15 -9.12 3.07
C TYR A 314 6.34 -9.58 4.52
N GLY A 315 5.51 -10.53 4.98
CA GLY A 315 5.62 -11.08 6.33
C GLY A 315 5.38 -10.02 7.40
N ALA A 316 6.40 -9.74 8.21
CA ALA A 316 6.38 -8.70 9.21
C ALA A 316 6.65 -7.29 8.63
N TYR A 317 7.10 -7.17 7.38
CA TYR A 317 7.48 -5.89 6.82
C TYR A 317 6.26 -5.03 6.50
N LYS A 318 6.35 -3.72 6.78
CA LYS A 318 5.33 -2.72 6.45
C LYS A 318 5.98 -1.40 6.05
N GLU A 319 5.25 -0.61 5.29
CA GLU A 319 5.55 0.80 5.04
C GLU A 319 4.45 1.66 5.65
N LEU A 320 4.83 2.53 6.59
CA LEU A 320 3.95 3.58 7.09
C LEU A 320 4.05 4.78 6.15
N ILE A 321 2.93 5.23 5.57
CA ILE A 321 2.91 6.33 4.61
C ILE A 321 2.12 7.51 5.17
N TYR A 322 2.77 8.68 5.10
CA TYR A 322 2.25 9.97 5.53
C TYR A 322 2.37 10.96 4.39
N HIS A 323 1.34 11.77 4.15
CA HIS A 323 1.31 12.62 2.98
C HIS A 323 0.60 13.96 3.20
N TYR A 324 0.88 14.92 2.32
CA TYR A 324 0.15 16.17 2.22
C TYR A 324 -0.10 16.46 0.73
N ASN A 325 -1.36 16.70 0.37
CA ASN A 325 -1.78 16.96 -1.01
C ASN A 325 -1.34 15.91 -2.04
N MET A 326 -1.20 14.66 -1.57
CA MET A 326 -0.87 13.47 -2.32
C MET A 326 -1.82 12.37 -1.89
N ASP A 327 -2.38 11.61 -2.84
CA ASP A 327 -3.16 10.40 -2.59
C ASP A 327 -2.54 9.25 -3.40
N TYR A 328 -2.41 8.06 -2.81
CA TYR A 328 -1.98 6.89 -3.56
C TYR A 328 -3.18 6.29 -4.31
N ASP A 329 -3.15 6.33 -5.65
CA ASP A 329 -4.15 5.62 -6.45
C ASP A 329 -3.77 4.15 -6.57
N GLU A 330 -4.26 3.36 -5.63
CA GLU A 330 -4.08 1.91 -5.61
C GLU A 330 -4.56 1.20 -6.90
N VAL A 331 -5.41 1.83 -7.74
CA VAL A 331 -5.88 1.26 -9.02
C VAL A 331 -4.85 1.43 -10.13
N SER A 332 -4.17 2.56 -10.19
CA SER A 332 -3.04 2.75 -11.12
C SER A 332 -1.70 2.32 -10.51
N GLY A 333 -1.66 2.06 -9.21
CA GLY A 333 -0.45 1.75 -8.47
C GLY A 333 0.51 2.94 -8.38
N SER A 334 -0.01 4.17 -8.49
CA SER A 334 0.76 5.39 -8.64
C SER A 334 0.27 6.47 -7.69
N ASP A 335 1.20 7.28 -7.16
CA ASP A 335 0.85 8.46 -6.40
C ASP A 335 0.21 9.54 -7.29
N LYS A 336 -0.77 10.27 -6.74
CA LYS A 336 -1.48 11.37 -7.40
C LYS A 336 -1.41 12.63 -6.56
N VAL A 337 -1.08 13.74 -7.23
CA VAL A 337 -1.17 15.07 -6.65
C VAL A 337 -2.65 15.47 -6.57
N VAL A 338 -3.11 15.84 -5.38
CA VAL A 338 -4.50 16.26 -5.11
C VAL A 338 -4.61 17.70 -4.63
N GLY A 339 -3.49 18.41 -4.50
CA GLY A 339 -3.44 19.82 -4.13
C GLY A 339 -2.09 20.47 -4.40
N SER A 340 -1.88 21.68 -3.89
CA SER A 340 -0.61 22.41 -4.02
C SER A 340 0.44 21.90 -3.04
N SER A 341 1.73 22.07 -3.36
CA SER A 341 2.82 21.66 -2.48
C SER A 341 2.76 20.18 -2.02
N PRO A 342 2.61 19.21 -2.94
CA PRO A 342 2.50 17.79 -2.62
C PRO A 342 3.76 17.21 -1.98
N ARG A 343 3.59 16.40 -0.93
CA ARG A 343 4.69 15.79 -0.16
C ARG A 343 4.30 14.43 0.40
N GLN A 344 5.29 13.55 0.59
CA GLN A 344 5.08 12.27 1.26
C GLN A 344 6.34 11.84 2.03
N LEU A 345 6.12 11.15 3.14
CA LEU A 345 7.13 10.52 3.99
C LEU A 345 6.73 9.07 4.23
N GLY A 346 7.62 8.14 3.92
CA GLY A 346 7.44 6.70 4.07
C GLY A 346 8.47 6.11 5.01
N PHE A 347 8.05 5.27 5.95
CA PHE A 347 8.94 4.48 6.80
C PHE A 347 8.72 3.00 6.52
N TRP A 348 9.69 2.38 5.84
CA TRP A 348 9.64 0.96 5.50
C TRP A 348 10.53 0.16 6.43
N GLY A 349 10.01 -0.93 6.98
CA GLY A 349 10.73 -1.74 7.94
C GLY A 349 9.94 -2.94 8.46
N MET A 350 10.51 -3.62 9.44
CA MET A 350 9.92 -4.82 10.04
C MET A 350 9.06 -4.46 11.25
N VAL A 351 7.82 -4.94 11.29
CA VAL A 351 6.88 -4.72 12.39
C VAL A 351 6.79 -5.95 13.30
N THR A 352 7.13 -5.77 14.57
CA THR A 352 6.97 -6.79 15.63
C THR A 352 6.34 -6.15 16.85
N ASN A 353 5.27 -6.72 17.41
CA ASN A 353 4.63 -6.23 18.66
C ASN A 353 4.30 -4.72 18.65
N ASN A 354 3.75 -4.20 17.54
CA ASN A 354 3.40 -2.79 17.37
C ASN A 354 4.60 -1.81 17.39
N GLN A 355 5.82 -2.33 17.21
CA GLN A 355 7.02 -1.56 16.96
C GLN A 355 7.50 -1.77 15.53
N LEU A 356 7.96 -0.71 14.88
CA LEU A 356 8.56 -0.73 13.56
C LEU A 356 10.08 -0.55 13.70
N THR A 357 10.85 -1.52 13.19
CA THR A 357 12.30 -1.40 12.98
C THR A 357 12.52 -0.89 11.56
N VAL A 358 12.81 0.40 11.40
CA VAL A 358 12.92 1.06 10.10
C VAL A 358 14.20 0.66 9.38
N GLN A 359 14.09 0.32 8.10
CA GLN A 359 15.23 -0.04 7.24
C GLN A 359 15.39 0.91 6.04
N ARG A 360 14.32 1.61 5.67
CA ARG A 360 14.31 2.60 4.61
C ARG A 360 13.38 3.76 4.96
N ILE A 361 13.79 4.97 4.58
CA ILE A 361 12.95 6.16 4.60
C ILE A 361 12.78 6.65 3.16
N ASN A 362 11.54 6.86 2.74
CA ASN A 362 11.17 7.43 1.45
C ASN A 362 10.66 8.85 1.65
N ILE A 363 11.15 9.80 0.88
CA ILE A 363 10.71 11.20 0.92
C ILE A 363 10.35 11.61 -0.49
N PHE A 364 9.17 12.21 -0.64
CA PHE A 364 8.74 12.83 -1.89
C PHE A 364 8.45 14.29 -1.63
N THR A 365 9.06 15.18 -2.40
CA THR A 365 8.85 16.62 -2.30
C THR A 365 8.70 17.27 -3.67
N TRP A 366 7.79 18.25 -3.75
CA TRP A 366 7.64 19.13 -4.88
C TRP A 366 8.76 20.20 -4.97
N SER A 367 9.43 20.49 -3.85
CA SER A 367 10.35 21.61 -3.73
C SER A 367 11.77 21.19 -4.08
N LYS A 368 12.29 21.73 -5.19
CA LYS A 368 13.71 21.59 -5.55
C LYS A 368 14.62 22.11 -4.44
N ASN A 369 14.27 23.25 -3.82
CA ASN A 369 15.06 23.83 -2.76
C ASN A 369 15.14 22.93 -1.53
N GLU A 370 14.02 22.32 -1.12
CA GLU A 370 14.01 21.38 0.00
C GLU A 370 14.91 20.18 -0.29
N MET A 371 14.83 19.63 -1.51
CA MET A 371 15.70 18.52 -1.95
C MET A 371 17.20 18.91 -1.91
N LEU A 372 17.55 20.10 -2.43
CA LEU A 372 18.94 20.58 -2.41
C LEU A 372 19.44 20.86 -0.99
N ASN A 373 18.59 21.45 -0.13
CA ASN A 373 18.90 21.68 1.28
C ASN A 373 19.15 20.36 2.02
N PHE A 374 18.32 19.34 1.76
CA PHE A 374 18.47 18.00 2.31
C PHE A 374 19.81 17.37 1.91
N ALA A 375 20.19 17.47 0.63
CA ALA A 375 21.50 17.01 0.15
C ALA A 375 22.65 17.80 0.81
N ASN A 376 22.51 19.13 0.93
CA ASN A 376 23.49 20.00 1.59
C ASN A 376 23.74 19.62 3.06
N GLU A 377 22.69 19.28 3.81
CA GLU A 377 22.84 18.75 5.17
C GLU A 377 23.67 17.46 5.19
N ALA A 378 23.47 16.55 4.24
CA ALA A 378 24.27 15.33 4.15
C ALA A 378 25.76 15.63 3.85
N PHE A 379 26.06 16.56 2.95
CA PHE A 379 27.44 16.97 2.67
C PHE A 379 28.15 17.52 3.92
N LYS A 380 27.44 18.30 4.75
CA LYS A 380 27.99 18.87 5.99
C LYS A 380 28.45 17.81 6.98
N ILE A 381 27.87 16.62 6.97
CA ILE A 381 28.26 15.51 7.85
C ILE A 381 29.13 14.45 7.15
N GLY A 382 29.70 14.78 5.99
CA GLY A 382 30.72 13.95 5.34
C GLY A 382 30.20 13.01 4.25
N TYR A 383 29.03 13.27 3.65
CA TYR A 383 28.64 12.61 2.41
C TYR A 383 29.35 13.22 1.19
N GLN A 384 29.39 12.46 0.10
CA GLN A 384 29.86 12.90 -1.21
C GLN A 384 28.97 12.31 -2.32
N VAL A 385 28.97 12.93 -3.50
CA VAL A 385 28.32 12.35 -4.67
C VAL A 385 29.09 11.10 -5.10
N LEU A 386 28.39 9.98 -5.24
CA LEU A 386 28.93 8.74 -5.77
C LEU A 386 29.39 8.98 -7.22
N GLY A 387 30.68 8.78 -7.48
CA GLY A 387 31.28 9.07 -8.79
C GLY A 387 31.74 10.52 -8.99
N GLY A 388 31.58 11.38 -7.99
CA GLY A 388 31.95 12.80 -8.04
C GLY A 388 30.95 13.69 -8.79
N GLY A 389 31.33 14.95 -9.03
CA GLY A 389 30.50 15.94 -9.73
C GLY A 389 29.73 16.89 -8.81
N ASP A 390 29.04 17.86 -9.41
CA ASP A 390 28.26 18.89 -8.72
C ASP A 390 26.76 18.55 -8.76
N TYR A 391 26.20 18.20 -7.60
CA TYR A 391 24.80 17.82 -7.45
C TYR A 391 23.82 18.93 -7.85
N LEU A 392 24.24 20.21 -7.80
CA LEU A 392 23.41 21.34 -8.25
C LEU A 392 23.08 21.26 -9.75
N SER A 393 23.97 20.63 -10.53
CA SER A 393 23.82 20.45 -11.97
C SER A 393 23.10 19.15 -12.37
N MET A 394 22.81 18.27 -11.42
CA MET A 394 22.31 16.90 -11.68
C MET A 394 20.78 16.78 -11.66
N ASP A 395 20.07 17.89 -11.54
CA ASP A 395 18.61 18.00 -11.56
C ASP A 395 17.91 16.93 -10.71
N GLY A 396 18.37 16.74 -9.46
CA GLY A 396 17.77 15.78 -8.53
C GLY A 396 18.02 14.30 -8.85
N ASN A 397 18.95 13.97 -9.76
CA ASN A 397 19.32 12.60 -10.11
C ASN A 397 20.77 12.29 -9.73
N PHE A 398 21.01 11.87 -8.50
CA PHE A 398 22.33 11.54 -7.99
C PHE A 398 22.26 10.63 -6.76
N VAL A 399 23.39 10.03 -6.38
CA VAL A 399 23.49 9.20 -5.17
C VAL A 399 24.55 9.81 -4.26
N LEU A 400 24.25 9.89 -2.97
CA LEU A 400 25.20 10.27 -1.95
C LEU A 400 25.66 9.04 -1.17
N GLU A 401 26.97 8.96 -0.96
CA GLU A 401 27.62 7.97 -0.12
C GLU A 401 28.47 8.64 0.96
N PRO A 402 28.66 7.98 2.12
CA PRO A 402 29.56 8.49 3.15
C PRO A 402 31.03 8.47 2.66
N LYS A 403 31.77 9.56 2.85
CA LYS A 403 33.22 9.62 2.59
C LYS A 403 33.93 8.64 3.51
N LYS A 404 34.53 7.56 2.94
CA LYS A 404 35.32 6.51 3.64
C LYS A 404 35.42 6.69 5.17
N VAL A 405 34.36 6.31 5.89
CA VAL A 405 34.35 6.32 7.37
C VAL A 405 34.65 4.91 7.85
N ALA A 406 35.50 4.78 8.88
CA ALA A 406 35.62 3.53 9.62
C ALA A 406 34.23 3.11 10.16
N LYS A 407 33.87 1.83 10.04
CA LYS A 407 32.60 1.34 10.61
C LYS A 407 32.57 1.65 12.11
N GLN A 408 31.68 2.53 12.52
CA GLN A 408 31.41 2.77 13.94
C GLN A 408 30.44 1.71 14.45
N ALA A 409 30.79 1.06 15.56
CA ALA A 409 29.90 0.09 16.20
C ALA A 409 28.59 0.79 16.61
N GLY A 410 27.44 0.20 16.28
CA GLY A 410 26.14 0.78 16.62
C GLY A 410 25.55 1.74 15.58
N VAL A 411 26.29 2.08 14.52
CA VAL A 411 25.84 3.01 13.47
C VAL A 411 25.80 2.30 12.11
N ASN A 412 24.60 2.21 11.54
CA ASN A 412 24.36 1.74 10.20
C ASN A 412 24.84 2.78 9.18
N GLN A 413 25.53 2.32 8.12
CA GLN A 413 25.82 3.18 6.98
C GLN A 413 24.55 3.39 6.16
N VAL A 414 24.29 4.63 5.75
CA VAL A 414 23.13 4.98 4.93
C VAL A 414 23.62 5.40 3.55
N VAL A 415 22.94 4.91 2.51
CA VAL A 415 23.08 5.40 1.14
C VAL A 415 21.84 6.24 0.82
N ILE A 416 22.02 7.38 0.16
CA ILE A 416 20.93 8.29 -0.16
C ILE A 416 20.83 8.42 -1.68
N SER A 417 19.70 8.03 -2.25
CA SER A 417 19.45 8.17 -3.68
C SER A 417 18.45 9.30 -3.92
N PHE A 418 18.78 10.17 -4.86
CA PHE A 418 17.93 11.26 -5.34
C PHE A 418 17.52 10.92 -6.76
N ILE A 419 16.22 10.94 -7.03
CA ILE A 419 15.64 10.65 -8.35
C ILE A 419 14.62 11.72 -8.68
N HIS A 420 14.73 12.31 -9.87
CA HIS A 420 13.72 13.22 -10.41
C HIS A 420 13.45 12.89 -11.87
N LYS A 421 12.25 12.35 -12.14
CA LYS A 421 11.82 12.00 -13.49
C LYS A 421 10.38 12.44 -13.68
N GLY A 422 10.11 13.22 -14.73
CA GLY A 422 8.78 13.82 -14.97
C GLY A 422 7.61 12.84 -15.07
N ASN A 423 7.86 11.57 -15.41
CA ASN A 423 6.83 10.53 -15.53
C ASN A 423 6.81 9.54 -14.35
N VAL A 424 7.59 9.79 -13.29
CA VAL A 424 7.69 8.92 -12.12
C VAL A 424 7.37 9.74 -10.86
N TYR A 425 6.74 9.12 -9.86
CA TYR A 425 6.41 9.76 -8.58
C TYR A 425 5.63 11.08 -8.72
N ALA A 426 4.72 11.14 -9.69
CA ALA A 426 3.96 12.34 -10.03
C ALA A 426 4.82 13.60 -10.31
N GLY A 427 6.06 13.41 -10.78
CA GLY A 427 6.99 14.50 -11.10
C GLY A 427 7.70 15.11 -9.89
N LEU A 428 7.58 14.49 -8.71
CA LEU A 428 8.24 14.93 -7.48
C LEU A 428 9.70 14.47 -7.42
N TYR A 429 10.48 15.17 -6.60
CA TYR A 429 11.82 14.72 -6.20
C TYR A 429 11.66 13.59 -5.18
N HIS A 430 12.16 12.40 -5.52
CA HIS A 430 12.21 11.25 -4.63
C HIS A 430 13.60 11.18 -3.99
N ILE A 431 13.63 11.14 -2.66
CA ILE A 431 14.84 10.92 -1.86
C ILE A 431 14.62 9.63 -1.09
N GLN A 432 15.46 8.63 -1.35
CA GLN A 432 15.43 7.33 -0.69
C GLN A 432 16.67 7.19 0.18
N MET A 433 16.47 6.89 1.47
CA MET A 433 17.53 6.60 2.42
C MET A 433 17.49 5.11 2.76
N ASP A 434 18.54 4.37 2.41
CA ASP A 434 18.65 2.93 2.68
C ASP A 434 19.82 2.62 3.61
N ILE A 435 19.60 1.70 4.55
CA ILE A 435 20.71 1.08 5.27
C ILE A 435 21.48 0.16 4.31
N LYS A 436 22.81 0.28 4.33
CA LYS A 436 23.74 -0.48 3.50
C LYS A 436 23.99 -1.90 3.97
#